data_AF-A0A0D0BSF1-F1
#
_entry.id   AF-A0A0D0BSF1-F1
#
_cell.length_a   1.000
_cell.length_b   1.000
_cell.length_c   1.000
_cell.angle_alpha   90.00
_cell.angle_beta   90.00
_cell.angle_gamma   90.00
#
_symmetry.space_group_name_H-M   'P 1'
#
loop_
_entity.id
_entity.type
_entity.pdbx_description
1 polymer ?
#
loop_
_entity_poly.entity_id
_entity_poly.type
_entity_poly.pdbx_seq_one_letter_code
_entity_poly.pdbx_strand_id
1 'polypeptide(L)' 'DLTEELSIPQLPELLQQFLFQMDHPDDPQEMYNIPLVECPQYNGKIQVFNSASATFFVL' A
#
# COMPACT_ATOMS: atom_id res chain seq x y z
N ASP A 1 -5.92 5.92 -12.02
CA ASP A 1 -5.44 5.98 -10.62
C ASP A 1 -4.64 4.70 -10.34
N LEU A 2 -3.63 4.69 -9.45
CA LEU A 2 -2.86 3.46 -9.17
C LEU A 2 -3.75 2.34 -8.62
N THR A 3 -4.75 2.73 -7.84
CA THR A 3 -5.81 1.87 -7.31
C THR A 3 -6.52 1.09 -8.41
N GLU A 4 -6.82 1.75 -9.53
CA GLU A 4 -7.50 1.15 -10.69
C GLU A 4 -6.54 0.27 -11.49
N GLU A 5 -5.29 0.71 -11.69
CA GLU A 5 -4.27 -0.04 -12.42
C GLU A 5 -3.97 -1.39 -11.76
N LEU A 6 -3.92 -1.42 -10.43
CA LEU A 6 -3.71 -2.65 -9.65
C LEU A 6 -5.00 -3.41 -9.35
N SER A 7 -6.18 -2.83 -9.61
CA SER A 7 -7.48 -3.37 -9.19
C SER A 7 -7.59 -3.61 -7.67
N ILE A 8 -6.99 -2.73 -6.86
CA ILE A 8 -6.99 -2.80 -5.39
C ILE A 8 -7.63 -1.53 -4.82
N PRO A 9 -8.97 -1.49 -4.63
CA PRO A 9 -9.67 -0.30 -4.14
C PRO A 9 -9.22 0.15 -2.74
N GLN A 10 -8.86 -0.81 -1.87
CA GLN A 10 -8.37 -0.56 -0.52
C GLN A 10 -6.89 -0.15 -0.43
N LEU A 11 -6.22 0.15 -1.56
CA LEU A 11 -4.80 0.50 -1.56
C LEU A 11 -4.44 1.65 -0.60
N PRO A 12 -5.24 2.73 -0.45
CA PRO A 12 -4.96 3.78 0.51
C PRO A 12 -4.98 3.31 1.97
N GLU A 13 -5.85 2.38 2.30
CA GLU A 13 -6.02 1.84 3.66
C GLU A 13 -4.86 0.91 4.01
N LEU A 14 -4.47 0.05 3.06
CA LEU A 14 -3.29 -0.80 3.17
C LEU A 14 -2.03 0.03 3.34
N LEU A 15 -1.86 1.10 2.57
CA LEU A 15 -0.71 1.98 2.71
C LEU A 15 -0.64 2.59 4.12
N GLN A 16 -1.78 3.06 4.65
CA GLN A 16 -1.85 3.66 5.98
C GLN A 16 -1.48 2.67 7.09
N GLN A 17 -2.01 1.44 7.03
CA GLN A 17 -1.68 0.38 7.99
C GLN A 17 -0.20 -0.04 7.88
N PHE A 18 0.35 -0.07 6.66
CA PHE A 18 1.75 -0.39 6.44
C PHE A 18 2.67 0.69 7.03
N LEU A 19 2.34 1.96 6.81
CA LEU A 19 3.08 3.07 7.40
C LEU A 19 3.03 3.05 8.94
N PHE A 20 1.89 2.67 9.53
CA PHE A 20 1.78 2.49 10.98
C PHE A 20 2.77 1.43 11.50
N GLN A 21 2.82 0.26 10.86
CA GLN A 21 3.75 -0.81 11.26
C GLN A 21 5.22 -0.41 11.11
N MET A 22 5.56 0.39 10.08
CA MET A 22 6.91 0.91 9.93
C MET A 22 7.32 1.85 11.07
N ASP A 23 6.36 2.61 11.61
CA ASP A 23 6.59 3.54 12.72
C ASP A 23 6.60 2.82 14.09
N HIS A 24 5.93 1.67 14.18
CA HIS A 24 5.79 0.85 15.40
C HIS A 24 6.30 -0.58 15.19
N PRO A 25 7.61 -0.78 14.98
CA PRO A 25 8.17 -2.08 14.62
C PRO A 25 8.05 -3.15 15.72
N ASP A 26 7.89 -2.73 16.98
CA ASP A 26 7.73 -3.63 18.13
C ASP A 26 6.26 -3.93 18.46
N ASP A 27 5.31 -3.34 17.71
CA ASP A 27 3.88 -3.61 17.92
C ASP A 27 3.54 -5.02 17.41
N PRO A 28 3.03 -5.92 18.27
CA PRO A 28 2.69 -7.27 17.87
C PRO A 28 1.40 -7.35 17.03
N GLN A 29 0.70 -6.22 16.80
CA GLN A 29 -0.52 -6.19 16.02
C GLN A 29 -0.24 -6.45 14.54
N GLU A 30 -0.94 -7.45 14.02
CA GLU A 30 -1.02 -7.71 12.58
C GLU A 30 -1.65 -6.52 11.85
N MET A 31 -1.12 -6.22 10.67
CA MET A 31 -1.45 -5.04 9.85
C MET A 31 -2.96 -4.78 9.71
N TYR A 32 -3.74 -5.84 9.46
CA TYR A 32 -5.18 -5.78 9.21
C TYR A 32 -6.03 -5.47 10.45
N ASN A 33 -5.46 -5.62 11.64
CA ASN A 33 -6.16 -5.36 12.90
C ASN A 33 -5.99 -3.91 13.37
N ILE A 34 -5.11 -3.13 12.72
CA ILE A 34 -4.85 -1.73 13.07
C ILE A 34 -6.04 -0.88 12.61
N PRO A 35 -6.74 -0.20 13.52
CA PRO A 35 -7.83 0.70 13.17
C PRO A 35 -7.32 1.89 12.34
N LEU A 36 -8.00 2.21 11.24
CA LEU A 36 -7.59 3.32 10.36
C LEU A 36 -7.53 4.69 11.04
N VAL A 37 -8.26 4.87 12.15
CA VAL A 37 -8.23 6.10 12.96
C VAL A 37 -6.89 6.29 13.69
N GLU A 38 -6.16 5.22 13.92
CA GLU A 38 -4.83 5.22 14.55
C GLU A 38 -3.71 5.37 13.52
N CYS A 39 -4.01 5.09 12.25
CA CYS A 39 -3.04 5.22 11.17
C CYS A 39 -2.75 6.69 10.83
N PRO A 40 -1.51 6.99 10.39
CA PRO A 40 -1.18 8.31 9.86
C PRO A 40 -1.97 8.59 8.58
N GLN A 41 -2.53 9.80 8.46
CA GLN A 41 -3.22 10.19 7.23
C GLN A 41 -2.21 10.39 6.09
N TYR A 42 -2.41 9.66 4.99
CA TYR A 42 -1.62 9.82 3.78
C TYR A 42 -2.44 10.52 2.69
N ASN A 43 -2.15 11.80 2.46
CA ASN A 43 -2.76 12.61 1.39
C ASN A 43 -1.81 12.77 0.18
N GLY A 44 -0.70 12.04 0.16
CA GLY A 44 0.27 12.06 -0.93
C GLY A 44 -0.25 11.34 -2.18
N LYS A 45 0.41 11.55 -3.32
CA LYS A 45 0.18 10.75 -4.53
C LYS A 45 1.17 9.59 -4.55
N ILE A 46 0.66 8.37 -4.71
CA ILE A 46 1.50 7.21 -4.98
C ILE A 46 1.91 7.27 -6.45
N GLN A 47 3.21 7.29 -6.71
CA GLN A 47 3.77 7.24 -8.07
C GLN A 47 4.48 5.91 -8.25
N VAL A 48 4.16 5.21 -9.33
CA VAL A 48 4.86 3.97 -9.70
C VAL A 48 5.99 4.31 -10.66
N PHE A 49 7.20 3.93 -10.28
CA PHE A 49 8.35 3.89 -11.17
C PHE A 49 8.65 2.43 -11.47
N ASN A 50 8.25 1.96 -12.65
CA ASN A 50 8.54 0.60 -13.08
C ASN A 50 10.06 0.42 -13.18
N SER A 51 10.64 -0.40 -12.30
CA SER A 51 12.07 -0.70 -12.29
C SER A 51 12.46 -1.71 -13.36
N ALA A 52 11.50 -2.52 -13.84
CA ALA A 52 11.67 -3.46 -14.93
C ALA A 52 10.34 -3.66 -15.68
N SER A 53 10.41 -3.80 -17.00
CA SER A 53 9.26 -4.15 -17.85
C SER A 53 9.43 -5.58 -18.33
N ALA A 54 8.44 -6.45 -18.10
CA ALA A 54 8.43 -7.80 -18.64
C ALA A 54 7.63 -7.83 -19.95
N THR A 55 8.27 -8.23 -21.05
CA THR A 55 7.60 -8.42 -22.34
C THR A 55 7.17 -9.87 -22.47
N PHE A 56 5.87 -10.12 -22.55
CA PHE A 56 5.31 -11.45 -22.81
C PHE A 56 5.12 -11.64 -24.31
N PHE A 57 5.68 -12.72 -24.86
CA PHE A 57 5.42 -13.14 -26.24
C PHE A 57 4.32 -14.20 -26.23
N VAL A 58 3.34 -14.05 -27.12
CA VAL A 58 2.33 -15.07 -27.40
C VAL A 58 2.90 -16.03 -28.45
N LEU A 59 2.81 -17.34 -28.20
CA LEU A 59 3.17 -18.39 -29.16
C LEU A 59 2.09 -18.56 -30.24
#